data_AF-A0A164ZXZ6-F1
#
_entry.id   AF-A0A164ZXZ6-F1
#
_cell.length_a   1.000
_cell.length_b   1.000
_cell.length_c   1.000
_cell.angle_alpha   90.00
_cell.angle_beta   90.00
_cell.angle_gamma   90.00
#
_symmetry.space_group_name_H-M   'P 1'
#
loop_
_entity.id
_entity.type
_entity.pdbx_description
1 polymer ?
#
loop_
_entity_poly.entity_id
_entity_poly.type
_entity_poly.pdbx_seq_one_letter_code
_entity_poly.pdbx_strand_id
1 'polypeptide(L)'
;MFATLCRLSKASRRPLTPKRGNKDFYKGTGAASLPGGHRTGAPGKYKGSSHARYELDDTKVRVFIAPPLAVLNNTELKPYVHVSVQKPRKSTSLSSLPSTNPSTPDETSPSP
;
A
#
# COMPACT_ATOMS: atom_id res chain seq x y z
N MET A 1 -37.87 -34.48 15.91
CA MET A 1 -36.54 -34.32 15.29
C MET A 1 -36.71 -33.36 14.12
N PHE A 2 -36.33 -32.08 14.25
CA PHE A 2 -36.54 -31.10 13.19
C PHE A 2 -35.46 -31.27 12.12
N ALA A 3 -35.87 -31.54 10.88
CA ALA A 3 -34.96 -31.64 9.75
C ALA A 3 -34.25 -30.28 9.59
N THR A 4 -32.93 -30.26 9.80
CA THR A 4 -32.09 -29.10 9.47
C THR A 4 -32.32 -28.77 8.01
N LEU A 5 -32.85 -27.57 7.71
CA LEU A 5 -33.08 -27.11 6.33
C LEU A 5 -31.83 -27.43 5.49
N CYS A 6 -31.99 -28.13 4.37
CA CYS A 6 -30.89 -28.63 3.51
C CYS A 6 -29.91 -27.52 3.01
N ARG A 7 -30.25 -26.25 3.26
CA ARG A 7 -29.42 -25.06 3.02
C ARG A 7 -28.41 -24.77 4.14
N LEU A 8 -28.60 -25.32 5.35
CA LEU A 8 -27.76 -25.16 6.53
C LEU A 8 -26.92 -26.42 6.83
N SER A 9 -27.12 -27.52 6.10
CA SER A 9 -26.39 -28.78 6.29
C SER A 9 -25.05 -28.87 5.56
N LYS A 10 -24.72 -27.86 4.73
CA LYS A 10 -23.52 -27.84 3.88
C LYS A 10 -22.59 -26.68 4.24
N ALA A 11 -21.36 -26.75 3.72
CA ALA A 11 -20.38 -25.69 3.87
C ALA A 11 -20.91 -24.33 3.38
N SER A 12 -20.50 -23.26 4.05
CA SER A 12 -20.91 -21.89 3.73
C SER A 12 -20.48 -21.50 2.31
N ARG A 13 -21.36 -20.81 1.57
CA ARG A 13 -21.04 -20.21 0.25
C ARG A 13 -20.31 -18.87 0.33
N ARG A 14 -19.93 -18.41 1.54
CA ARG A 14 -19.12 -17.21 1.72
C ARG A 14 -17.72 -17.43 1.13
N PRO A 15 -17.03 -16.37 0.67
CA PRO A 15 -15.67 -16.51 0.15
C PRO A 15 -14.77 -17.24 1.14
N LEU A 16 -14.04 -18.24 0.62
CA LEU A 16 -13.09 -18.99 1.43
C LEU A 16 -11.90 -18.10 1.78
N THR A 17 -11.63 -17.99 3.08
CA THR A 17 -10.48 -17.25 3.63
C THR A 17 -9.41 -18.23 4.09
N PRO A 18 -8.13 -17.83 4.18
CA PRO A 18 -7.08 -18.74 4.66
C PRO A 18 -7.37 -19.29 6.06
N LYS A 19 -8.17 -18.59 6.87
CA LYS A 19 -8.62 -19.04 8.20
C LYS A 19 -9.64 -20.19 8.17
N ARG A 20 -10.26 -20.45 7.00
CA ARG A 20 -11.30 -21.46 6.80
C ARG A 20 -10.85 -22.61 5.90
N GLY A 21 -9.71 -22.46 5.21
CA GLY A 21 -9.07 -23.55 4.47
C GLY A 21 -8.18 -24.39 5.38
N ASN A 22 -7.91 -25.63 4.97
CA ASN A 22 -6.96 -26.52 5.64
C ASN A 22 -5.60 -26.48 4.89
N LYS A 23 -4.80 -27.56 5.00
CA LYS A 23 -3.55 -27.75 4.25
C LYS A 23 -3.73 -27.43 2.75
N ASP A 24 -2.69 -26.83 2.18
CA ASP A 24 -2.58 -26.46 0.76
C ASP A 24 -3.55 -25.36 0.28
N PHE A 25 -4.36 -24.79 1.18
CA PHE A 25 -5.10 -23.57 0.90
C PHE A 25 -4.34 -22.33 1.39
N TYR A 26 -3.40 -21.86 0.57
CA TYR A 26 -2.62 -20.65 0.86
C TYR A 26 -3.14 -19.44 0.05
N LYS A 27 -3.52 -18.36 0.75
CA LYS A 27 -3.96 -17.11 0.12
C LYS A 27 -3.45 -15.92 0.91
N GLY A 28 -2.92 -14.93 0.20
CA GLY A 28 -2.45 -13.66 0.78
C GLY A 28 -3.58 -12.74 1.26
N THR A 29 -3.25 -11.84 2.18
CA THR A 29 -4.18 -10.86 2.78
C THR A 29 -4.26 -9.52 2.04
N GLY A 30 -3.56 -9.37 0.91
CA GLY A 30 -3.51 -8.10 0.17
C GLY A 30 -2.48 -7.09 0.69
N ALA A 31 -1.52 -7.51 1.53
CA ALA A 31 -0.45 -6.65 2.07
C ALA A 31 0.36 -5.87 1.01
N ALA A 32 0.40 -6.40 -0.21
CA ALA A 32 1.03 -5.77 -1.37
C ALA A 32 0.26 -4.55 -1.93
N SER A 33 -0.97 -4.28 -1.46
CA SER A 33 -1.76 -3.11 -1.89
C SER A 33 -1.43 -1.90 -1.02
N LEU A 34 -1.31 -0.73 -1.65
CA LEU A 34 -1.24 0.56 -0.95
C LEU A 34 -2.66 1.13 -0.77
N PRO A 35 -2.92 1.93 0.27
CA PRO A 35 -4.17 2.66 0.39
C PRO A 35 -4.31 3.64 -0.79
N GLY A 36 -5.31 3.41 -1.64
CA GLY A 36 -5.60 4.27 -2.80
C GLY A 36 -4.61 4.19 -3.96
N GLY A 37 -3.68 3.22 -3.97
CA GLY A 37 -2.56 3.19 -4.93
C GLY A 37 -2.29 1.85 -5.60
N HIS A 38 -1.21 1.81 -6.37
CA HIS A 38 -0.77 0.62 -7.10
C HIS A 38 -0.26 -0.49 -6.18
N ARG A 39 -0.32 -1.72 -6.69
CA ARG A 39 0.16 -2.91 -6.00
C ARG A 39 1.69 -3.01 -6.11
N THR A 40 2.38 -2.95 -4.99
CA THR A 40 3.86 -2.94 -4.91
C THR A 40 4.48 -4.34 -5.02
N GLY A 41 3.68 -5.40 -4.91
CA GLY A 41 4.17 -6.79 -4.95
C GLY A 41 4.72 -7.27 -3.60
N ALA A 42 5.42 -8.41 -3.62
CA ALA A 42 6.04 -9.00 -2.43
C ALA A 42 7.45 -8.41 -2.19
N PRO A 43 7.88 -8.23 -0.92
CA PRO A 43 9.15 -7.58 -0.57
C PRO A 43 10.38 -8.47 -0.75
N GLY A 44 10.23 -9.67 -1.31
CA GLY A 44 11.29 -10.67 -1.34
C GLY A 44 10.88 -11.89 -2.12
N LYS A 45 11.75 -12.89 -2.11
CA LYS A 45 11.57 -14.13 -2.87
C LYS A 45 11.81 -15.36 -2.00
N TYR A 46 11.03 -16.38 -2.28
CA TYR A 46 11.29 -17.71 -1.76
C TYR A 46 12.58 -18.25 -2.39
N LYS A 47 13.49 -18.77 -1.57
CA LYS A 47 14.73 -19.43 -2.00
C LYS A 47 14.84 -20.75 -1.24
N GLY A 48 14.58 -21.86 -1.90
CA GLY A 48 14.79 -23.17 -1.29
C GLY A 48 14.35 -24.32 -2.18
N SER A 49 15.21 -25.34 -2.29
CA SER A 49 14.84 -26.65 -2.85
C SER A 49 14.48 -27.64 -1.73
N SER A 50 15.23 -27.65 -0.62
CA SER A 50 15.04 -28.57 0.52
C SER A 50 14.62 -27.90 1.83
N HIS A 51 15.15 -26.71 2.14
CA HIS A 51 14.73 -25.90 3.29
C HIS A 51 14.03 -24.64 2.82
N ALA A 52 12.78 -24.46 3.26
CA ALA A 52 11.98 -23.29 2.93
C ALA A 52 12.58 -22.03 3.57
N ARG A 53 13.36 -21.25 2.81
CA ARG A 53 13.91 -19.96 3.23
C ARG A 53 13.29 -18.84 2.42
N TYR A 54 13.10 -17.69 3.06
CA TYR A 54 12.62 -16.47 2.40
C TYR A 54 13.72 -15.42 2.50
N GLU A 55 14.12 -14.87 1.37
CA GLU A 55 15.11 -13.80 1.27
C GLU A 55 14.39 -12.48 1.03
N LEU A 56 14.62 -11.53 1.93
CA LEU A 56 14.04 -10.20 1.87
C LEU A 56 14.92 -9.31 0.99
N ASP A 57 14.29 -8.54 0.12
CA ASP A 57 14.93 -7.65 -0.84
C ASP A 57 14.63 -6.21 -0.41
N ASP A 58 15.58 -5.57 0.26
CA ASP A 58 15.41 -4.24 0.87
C ASP A 58 15.00 -3.18 -0.16
N THR A 59 15.34 -3.37 -1.44
CA THR A 59 14.95 -2.47 -2.53
C THR A 59 13.44 -2.44 -2.79
N LYS A 60 12.73 -3.51 -2.42
CA LYS A 60 11.27 -3.65 -2.59
C LYS A 60 10.50 -3.34 -1.31
N VAL A 61 11.20 -3.17 -0.20
CA VAL A 61 10.58 -2.78 1.06
C VAL A 61 10.18 -1.32 0.98
N ARG A 62 8.99 -1.02 1.49
CA ARG A 62 8.45 0.34 1.49
C ARG A 62 9.17 1.17 2.55
N VAL A 63 9.57 2.38 2.16
CA VAL A 63 10.14 3.36 3.06
C VAL A 63 9.16 4.53 3.19
N PHE A 64 8.77 4.83 4.42
CA PHE A 64 7.96 6.00 4.73
C PHE A 64 8.86 7.11 5.22
N ILE A 65 8.99 8.16 4.43
CA ILE A 65 9.83 9.31 4.77
C ILE A 65 8.98 10.29 5.57
N ALA A 66 9.33 10.45 6.85
CA ALA A 66 8.73 11.44 7.72
C ALA A 66 9.73 12.60 7.93
N PRO A 67 9.26 13.86 7.89
CA PRO A 67 10.11 15.00 8.23
C PRO A 67 10.47 15.00 9.73
N PRO A 68 11.54 15.72 10.12
CA PRO A 68 11.95 15.82 11.52
C PRO A 68 10.86 16.40 12.43
N LEU A 69 10.78 15.90 13.66
CA LEU A 69 9.76 16.33 14.63
C LEU A 69 9.83 17.83 14.96
N ALA A 70 11.02 18.41 14.98
CA ALA A 70 11.19 19.85 15.20
C ALA A 70 10.47 20.68 14.13
N VAL A 71 10.54 20.27 12.86
CA VAL A 71 9.84 20.94 11.76
C VAL A 71 8.34 20.80 11.94
N LEU A 72 7.86 19.58 12.23
CA LEU A 72 6.44 19.32 12.43
C LEU A 72 5.84 20.13 13.59
N ASN A 73 6.54 20.21 14.72
CA ASN A 73 6.08 20.94 15.90
C ASN A 73 6.07 22.45 15.71
N ASN A 74 6.97 22.98 14.89
CA ASN A 74 7.07 24.41 14.60
C ASN A 74 6.14 24.87 13.47
N THR A 75 5.38 23.96 12.84
CA THR A 75 4.44 24.35 11.78
C THR A 75 3.19 25.05 12.35
N GLU A 76 2.83 26.18 11.73
CA GLU A 76 1.59 26.91 12.02
C GLU A 76 0.34 26.18 11.47
N LEU A 77 0.54 25.34 10.45
CA LEU A 77 -0.52 24.58 9.80
C LEU A 77 -1.13 23.54 10.74
N LYS A 78 -2.46 23.45 10.74
CA LYS A 78 -3.23 22.45 11.50
C LYS A 78 -4.04 21.57 10.54
N PRO A 79 -4.43 20.34 10.95
CA PRO A 79 -5.23 19.45 10.11
C PRO A 79 -6.61 20.01 9.72
N TYR A 80 -7.11 20.98 10.49
CA TYR A 80 -8.42 21.59 10.30
C TYR A 80 -8.30 23.10 10.11
N VAL A 81 -9.26 23.65 9.37
CA VAL A 81 -9.38 25.09 9.07
C VAL A 81 -10.60 25.65 9.80
N HIS A 82 -10.56 26.93 10.15
CA HIS A 82 -11.67 27.62 10.77
C HIS A 82 -12.89 27.71 9.84
N VAL A 83 -14.10 27.56 10.41
CA VAL A 83 -15.37 27.45 9.66
C VAL A 83 -15.68 28.70 8.83
N SER A 84 -15.22 29.87 9.28
CA SER A 84 -15.50 31.15 8.60
C SER A 84 -14.67 31.39 7.33
N VAL A 85 -13.68 30.54 7.04
CA VAL A 85 -12.81 30.71 5.86
C VAL A 85 -13.59 30.32 4.60
N GLN A 86 -13.79 31.29 3.70
CA GLN A 86 -14.51 31.06 2.45
C GLN A 86 -13.68 30.20 1.49
N LYS A 87 -14.32 29.18 0.90
CA LYS A 87 -13.70 28.35 -0.14
C LYS A 87 -13.65 29.15 -1.45
N PRO A 88 -12.52 29.21 -2.16
CA PRO A 88 -12.47 29.87 -3.46
C PRO A 88 -13.39 29.16 -4.46
N ARG A 89 -14.12 29.94 -5.27
CA ARG A 89 -15.20 29.50 -6.17
C ARG A 89 -14.73 28.64 -7.37
N LYS A 90 -13.41 28.60 -7.65
CA LYS A 90 -12.81 27.77 -8.71
C LYS A 90 -12.03 26.63 -8.07
N SER A 91 -12.58 25.43 -8.16
CA SER A 91 -11.88 24.19 -7.84
C SER A 91 -10.89 23.86 -8.97
N THR A 92 -9.65 24.34 -8.88
CA THR A 92 -8.55 23.67 -9.57
C THR A 92 -8.45 22.28 -8.96
N SER A 93 -8.81 21.27 -9.74
CA SER A 93 -8.62 19.87 -9.36
C SER A 93 -7.14 19.65 -9.05
N LEU A 94 -6.82 18.94 -7.97
CA LEU A 94 -5.44 18.57 -7.58
C LEU A 94 -4.64 17.82 -8.67
N SER A 95 -5.27 17.49 -9.81
CA SER A 95 -4.67 16.88 -10.98
C SER A 95 -3.76 17.82 -11.80
N SER A 96 -3.71 19.12 -11.50
CA SER A 96 -2.92 20.09 -12.30
C SER A 96 -1.60 20.50 -11.67
N LEU A 97 -1.14 19.86 -10.59
CA LEU A 97 0.20 20.11 -10.06
C LEU A 97 1.25 19.54 -11.03
N PRO A 98 2.27 20.31 -11.44
CA PRO A 98 3.31 19.80 -12.31
C PRO A 98 4.07 18.69 -11.58
N SER A 99 4.01 17.47 -12.12
CA SER A 99 4.91 16.39 -11.73
C SER A 99 6.33 16.86 -12.05
N THR A 100 7.06 17.31 -11.03
CA THR A 100 8.50 17.50 -11.15
C THR A 100 9.13 16.13 -11.30
N ASN A 101 9.24 15.67 -12.55
CA ASN A 101 10.14 14.58 -12.89
C ASN A 101 11.55 15.09 -12.57
N PRO A 102 12.35 14.40 -11.75
CA PRO A 102 13.74 14.79 -11.56
C PRO A 102 14.44 14.68 -12.92
N SER A 103 14.81 15.82 -13.48
CA SER A 103 15.66 15.89 -14.66
C SER A 103 16.97 15.17 -14.35
N THR A 104 17.27 14.13 -15.13
CA THR A 104 18.58 13.50 -15.22
C THR A 104 19.63 14.60 -15.40
N PRO A 105 20.70 14.67 -14.59
CA PRO A 105 21.79 15.59 -14.89
C PRO A 105 22.46 15.14 -16.18
N ASP A 106 22.55 16.04 -17.16
CA ASP A 106 23.35 15.86 -18.38
C ASP A 106 24.82 15.62 -17.97
N GLU A 107 25.30 14.40 -18.20
CA GLU A 107 26.73 14.08 -18.14
C GLU A 107 27.44 14.76 -19.32
N THR A 108 27.86 16.01 -19.14
CA THR A 108 28.91 16.60 -19.98
C THR A 108 30.24 16.06 -19.50
N SER A 109 30.73 15.01 -20.15
CA SER A 109 32.10 14.53 -20.01
C SER A 109 33.07 15.47 -20.75
N PRO A 110 34.15 15.96 -20.13
CA PRO A 110 35.28 16.47 -20.89
C PRO A 110 36.08 15.26 -21.43
N SER A 111 36.18 15.17 -22.76
CA SER A 111 37.09 14.26 -23.46
C SER A 111 38.56 14.72 -23.29
N PRO A 112 39.54 13.80 -23.40
CA PRO A 112 40.91 13.96 -22.88
C PRO A 112 41.78 14.98 -23.60
#